data_AF-A0A0K8RG54-F1
#
_entry.id   AF-A0A0K8RG54-F1
#
_cell.length_a   1.000
_cell.length_b   1.000
_cell.length_c   1.000
_cell.angle_alpha   90.00
_cell.angle_beta   90.00
_cell.angle_gamma   90.00
#
_symmetry.space_group_name_H-M   'P 1'
#
loop_
_entity.id
_entity.type
_entity.pdbx_description
1 polymer ?
#
loop_
_entity_poly.entity_id
_entity_poly.type
_entity_poly.pdbx_seq_one_letter_code
_entity_poly.pdbx_strand_id
1 'polypeptide(L)'
;MNGTFRFVSICLLLAGHVMAYPEIRIDDAPEYETWQDINAALSNSDSLSWMYRRTYQPKPGDPEYACVYANVSRLEGEGNYMFLQGWTQPDNTTIEVPLFVKTNKTEGTGYTRKKDNAMRVTLNIPKLKLFTDFGLYKLIYSDNKKCDILRVTSKQEGFACEMYVHSTALDSGVPPECDRIYKYACGRDDRYHYQVYNTECKMHNKNSELQQ
;
A
#
# COMPACT_ATOMS: atom_id res chain seq x y z
N MET A 1 -26.66 -36.13 -57.39
CA MET A 1 -26.27 -34.83 -56.79
C MET A 1 -25.88 -35.08 -55.35
N ASN A 2 -24.59 -35.26 -55.08
CA ASN A 2 -24.06 -35.53 -53.73
C ASN A 2 -23.52 -34.23 -53.15
N GLY A 3 -24.23 -33.65 -52.18
CA GLY A 3 -23.81 -32.47 -51.44
C GLY A 3 -23.01 -32.87 -50.20
N THR A 4 -21.72 -32.61 -50.21
CA THR A 4 -20.80 -32.84 -49.10
C THR A 4 -20.97 -31.74 -48.05
N PHE A 5 -21.57 -32.05 -46.90
CA PHE A 5 -21.61 -31.14 -45.75
C PHE A 5 -20.23 -31.07 -45.09
N ARG A 6 -19.55 -29.92 -45.21
CA ARG A 6 -18.33 -29.63 -44.44
C ARG A 6 -18.71 -29.08 -43.07
N PHE A 7 -18.41 -29.82 -42.01
CA PHE A 7 -18.46 -29.31 -40.64
C PHE A 7 -17.35 -28.28 -40.45
N VAL A 8 -17.73 -27.01 -40.27
CA VAL A 8 -16.82 -25.95 -39.82
C VAL A 8 -16.69 -26.10 -38.30
N SER A 9 -15.53 -26.58 -37.86
CA SER A 9 -15.18 -26.60 -36.44
C SER A 9 -15.00 -25.16 -35.96
N ILE A 10 -15.99 -24.62 -35.26
CA ILE A 10 -15.88 -23.32 -34.61
C ILE A 10 -15.02 -23.53 -33.36
N CYS A 11 -13.74 -23.18 -33.46
CA CYS A 11 -12.88 -22.99 -32.28
C CYS A 11 -13.47 -21.86 -31.44
N LEU A 12 -14.18 -22.22 -30.37
CA LEU A 12 -14.50 -21.32 -29.26
C LEU A 12 -13.17 -20.89 -28.62
N LEU A 13 -12.68 -19.71 -29.02
CA LEU A 13 -11.60 -19.03 -28.32
C LEU A 13 -12.11 -18.71 -26.92
N LEU A 14 -11.63 -19.47 -25.92
CA LEU A 14 -11.69 -19.08 -24.52
C LEU A 14 -10.94 -17.76 -24.40
N ALA A 15 -11.68 -16.64 -24.44
CA ALA A 15 -11.16 -15.34 -24.07
C ALA A 15 -10.78 -15.41 -22.58
N GLY A 16 -9.51 -15.73 -22.32
CA GLY A 16 -8.92 -15.58 -21.00
C GLY A 16 -9.25 -14.17 -20.53
N HIS A 17 -9.93 -14.07 -19.39
CA HIS A 17 -10.18 -12.78 -18.76
C HIS A 17 -8.82 -12.22 -18.34
N VAL A 18 -8.19 -11.42 -19.21
CA VAL A 18 -7.09 -10.56 -18.79
C VAL A 18 -7.72 -9.56 -17.84
N MET A 19 -7.44 -9.71 -16.54
CA MET A 19 -7.84 -8.70 -15.57
C MET A 19 -7.02 -7.44 -15.85
N ALA A 20 -7.61 -6.50 -16.60
CA ALA A 20 -7.03 -5.18 -16.77
C ALA A 20 -7.24 -4.41 -15.45
N TYR A 21 -6.16 -4.19 -14.72
CA TYR A 21 -6.15 -3.25 -13.60
C TYR A 21 -6.03 -1.83 -14.17
N PRO A 22 -6.97 -0.91 -13.89
CA PRO A 22 -7.00 0.41 -14.51
C PRO A 22 -6.03 1.37 -13.81
N GLU A 23 -4.73 1.07 -13.90
CA GLU A 23 -3.67 1.77 -13.20
C GLU A 23 -2.74 2.53 -14.17
N ILE A 24 -1.99 3.49 -13.64
CA ILE A 24 -0.95 4.22 -14.39
C ILE A 24 0.34 4.21 -13.57
N ARG A 25 1.44 3.76 -14.19
CA ARG A 25 2.78 3.61 -13.59
C ARG A 25 3.56 4.91 -13.46
N ILE A 26 2.96 5.92 -12.84
CA ILE A 26 3.64 7.19 -12.56
C ILE A 26 4.77 7.06 -11.54
N ASP A 27 4.77 6.00 -10.73
CA ASP A 27 5.88 5.58 -9.86
C ASP A 27 7.15 5.16 -10.62
N ASP A 28 7.11 5.12 -11.95
CA ASP A 28 8.28 4.89 -12.82
C ASP A 28 8.56 6.06 -13.76
N ALA A 29 7.73 7.10 -13.78
CA ALA A 29 7.85 8.21 -14.73
C ALA A 29 8.77 9.32 -14.20
N PRO A 30 9.65 9.91 -15.04
CA PRO A 30 10.64 10.91 -14.61
C PRO A 30 10.00 12.20 -14.07
N GLU A 31 8.89 12.63 -14.66
CA GLU A 31 8.21 13.86 -14.27
C GLU A 31 7.58 13.78 -12.85
N TYR A 32 7.48 12.59 -12.26
CA TYR A 32 6.97 12.40 -10.89
C TYR A 32 8.07 12.16 -9.84
N GLU A 33 9.35 12.06 -10.22
CA GLU A 33 10.44 11.75 -9.29
C GLU A 33 10.50 12.70 -8.08
N THR A 34 10.13 13.97 -8.27
CA THR A 34 10.20 14.99 -7.20
C THR A 34 9.26 14.71 -6.02
N TRP A 35 8.26 13.84 -6.16
CA TRP A 35 7.33 13.44 -5.09
C TRP A 35 7.59 12.03 -4.57
N GLN A 36 8.73 11.43 -4.94
CA GLN A 36 9.03 10.02 -4.73
C GLN A 36 10.28 9.82 -3.87
N ASP A 37 10.59 10.75 -2.98
CA ASP A 37 11.64 10.59 -1.97
C ASP A 37 11.07 9.89 -0.73
N ILE A 38 11.27 8.57 -0.65
CA ILE A 38 10.71 7.77 0.44
C ILE A 38 11.33 8.11 1.81
N ASN A 39 12.58 8.56 1.85
CA ASN A 39 13.21 8.95 3.11
C ASN A 39 12.62 10.26 3.65
N ALA A 40 12.26 11.20 2.75
CA ALA A 40 11.55 12.41 3.14
C ALA A 40 10.14 12.11 3.67
N ALA A 41 9.40 11.22 3.00
CA ALA A 41 8.07 10.78 3.44
C ALA A 41 8.10 10.12 4.83
N LEU A 42 9.03 9.18 5.05
CA LEU A 42 9.18 8.45 6.31
C LEU A 42 9.79 9.28 7.45
N SER A 43 10.40 10.44 7.15
CA SER A 43 10.95 11.36 8.15
C SER A 43 10.00 12.52 8.47
N ASN A 44 8.72 12.41 8.11
CA ASN A 44 7.70 13.39 8.47
C ASN A 44 7.61 13.54 10.00
N SER A 45 7.38 14.77 10.48
CA SER A 45 7.17 15.06 11.89
C SER A 45 5.94 14.36 12.49
N ASP A 46 4.94 14.07 11.65
CA ASP A 46 3.81 13.23 12.02
C ASP A 46 4.13 11.77 11.69
N SER A 47 4.63 11.05 12.69
CA SER A 47 5.07 9.67 12.54
C SER A 47 3.92 8.66 12.43
N LEU A 48 2.69 9.07 12.76
CA LEU A 48 1.53 8.19 12.76
C LEU A 48 0.70 8.40 11.50
N SER A 49 0.52 7.33 10.74
CA SER A 49 -0.31 7.34 9.54
C SER A 49 -1.33 6.20 9.57
N TRP A 50 -2.51 6.47 9.02
CA TRP A 50 -3.58 5.49 8.86
C TRP A 50 -3.75 5.13 7.39
N MET A 51 -3.88 3.84 7.09
CA MET A 51 -4.29 3.41 5.75
C MET A 51 -5.73 3.85 5.54
N TYR A 52 -5.93 4.84 4.69
CA TYR A 52 -7.23 5.40 4.41
C TYR A 52 -8.02 4.48 3.46
N ARG A 53 -7.38 4.05 2.37
CA ARG A 53 -7.97 3.14 1.38
C ARG A 53 -6.91 2.39 0.57
N ARG A 54 -7.35 1.35 -0.14
CA ARG A 54 -6.52 0.49 -0.98
C ARG A 54 -7.29 -0.06 -2.19
N THR A 55 -6.59 -0.74 -3.11
CA THR A 55 -7.21 -1.31 -4.32
C THR A 55 -7.52 -2.82 -4.29
N TYR A 56 -7.06 -3.51 -3.25
CA TYR A 56 -7.25 -4.95 -3.10
C TYR A 56 -8.25 -5.26 -2.00
N GLN A 57 -8.99 -6.36 -2.16
CA GLN A 57 -10.09 -6.70 -1.27
C GLN A 57 -9.62 -6.97 0.16
N PRO A 58 -10.32 -6.46 1.18
CA PRO A 58 -10.15 -6.92 2.55
C PRO A 58 -10.47 -8.41 2.63
N LYS A 59 -9.56 -9.19 3.21
CA LYS A 59 -9.85 -10.56 3.61
C LYS A 59 -9.82 -10.65 5.13
N PRO A 60 -10.86 -11.18 5.77
CA PRO A 60 -10.83 -11.43 7.21
C PRO A 60 -9.59 -12.24 7.60
N GLY A 61 -8.87 -11.77 8.60
CA GLY A 61 -7.61 -12.37 9.07
C GLY A 61 -6.34 -11.81 8.46
N ASP A 62 -6.43 -11.03 7.37
CA ASP A 62 -5.26 -10.33 6.82
C ASP A 62 -4.85 -9.16 7.74
N PRO A 63 -3.53 -8.87 7.88
CA PRO A 63 -3.04 -7.70 8.64
C PRO A 63 -3.57 -6.37 8.15
N GLU A 64 -4.07 -6.31 6.93
CA GLU A 64 -4.60 -5.10 6.34
C GLU A 64 -6.14 -5.07 6.39
N TYR A 65 -6.81 -5.92 7.18
CA TYR A 65 -8.27 -6.10 7.17
C TYR A 65 -9.05 -4.79 7.43
N ALA A 66 -8.85 -4.14 8.58
CA ALA A 66 -9.55 -2.92 8.98
C ALA A 66 -8.69 -2.08 9.95
N CYS A 67 -8.91 -0.75 9.96
CA CYS A 67 -8.28 0.18 10.90
C CYS A 67 -6.76 0.02 11.01
N VAL A 68 -6.10 0.03 9.86
CA VAL A 68 -4.65 -0.19 9.76
C VAL A 68 -3.92 1.13 9.98
N TYR A 69 -2.95 1.14 10.88
CA TYR A 69 -2.05 2.27 11.11
C TYR A 69 -0.60 1.83 11.20
N ALA A 70 0.31 2.77 10.96
CA ALA A 70 1.73 2.60 11.18
C ALA A 70 2.26 3.80 11.96
N ASN A 71 2.99 3.53 13.05
CA ASN A 71 3.79 4.52 13.74
C ASN A 71 5.26 4.31 13.38
N VAL A 72 5.87 5.29 12.72
CA VAL A 72 7.20 5.18 12.12
C VAL A 72 8.28 5.66 13.09
N SER A 73 9.31 4.83 13.28
CA SER A 73 10.52 5.21 14.00
C SER A 73 11.74 5.03 13.11
N ARG A 74 12.63 6.01 13.11
CA ARG A 74 13.94 5.91 12.45
C ARG A 74 14.87 5.01 13.27
N LEU A 75 15.58 4.12 12.60
CA LEU A 75 16.62 3.30 13.20
C LEU A 75 18.02 3.85 12.86
N GLU A 76 19.05 3.25 13.43
CA GLU A 76 20.43 3.57 13.07
C GLU A 76 20.71 3.19 11.60
N GLY A 77 21.41 4.08 10.89
CA GLY A 77 21.73 3.95 9.47
C GLY A 77 20.66 4.56 8.55
N GLU A 78 21.11 5.19 7.48
CA GLU A 78 20.23 5.76 6.47
C GLU A 78 19.37 4.67 5.81
N GLY A 79 18.09 4.98 5.59
CA GLY A 79 17.14 4.06 4.97
C GLY A 79 16.60 2.96 5.89
N ASN A 80 16.97 2.93 7.18
CA ASN A 80 16.46 1.95 8.14
C ASN A 80 15.36 2.55 9.01
N TYR A 81 14.18 1.91 9.01
CA TYR A 81 13.04 2.32 9.83
C TYR A 81 12.38 1.08 10.46
N MET A 82 11.59 1.32 11.49
CA MET A 82 10.67 0.35 12.06
C MET A 82 9.27 0.96 12.07
N PHE A 83 8.29 0.22 11.59
CA PHE A 83 6.88 0.55 11.71
C PHE A 83 6.30 -0.29 12.84
N LEU A 84 5.76 0.35 13.87
CA LEU A 84 4.79 -0.32 14.73
C LEU A 84 3.46 -0.32 13.97
N GLN A 85 3.17 -1.40 13.27
CA GLN A 85 1.96 -1.53 12.47
C GLN A 85 0.87 -2.20 13.30
N GLY A 86 -0.30 -1.56 13.35
CA GLY A 86 -1.47 -2.13 14.01
C GLY A 86 -2.69 -2.23 13.10
N TRP A 87 -3.57 -3.18 13.40
CA TRP A 87 -4.84 -3.36 12.69
C TRP A 87 -5.89 -4.02 13.59
N THR A 88 -7.15 -3.84 13.24
CA THR A 88 -8.29 -4.45 13.93
C THR A 88 -8.67 -5.78 13.28
N GLN A 89 -8.88 -6.81 14.11
CA GLN A 89 -9.36 -8.13 13.72
C GLN A 89 -10.90 -8.18 13.68
N PRO A 90 -11.50 -9.21 13.05
CA PRO A 90 -12.97 -9.35 12.99
C PRO A 90 -13.68 -9.42 14.35
N ASP A 91 -12.96 -9.78 15.42
CA ASP A 91 -13.47 -9.80 16.80
C ASP A 91 -13.30 -8.46 17.54
N ASN A 92 -12.95 -7.39 16.83
CA ASN A 92 -12.66 -6.04 17.33
C ASN A 92 -11.42 -5.93 18.23
N THR A 93 -10.58 -6.96 18.30
CA THR A 93 -9.26 -6.84 18.95
C THR A 93 -8.27 -6.13 18.03
N THR A 94 -7.30 -5.41 18.60
CA THR A 94 -6.21 -4.78 17.82
C THR A 94 -4.91 -5.53 18.06
N ILE A 95 -4.23 -5.90 16.98
CA ILE A 95 -2.87 -6.45 17.03
C ILE A 95 -1.90 -5.34 16.64
N GLU A 96 -0.74 -5.31 17.28
CA GLU A 96 0.43 -4.52 16.86
C GLU A 96 1.62 -5.44 16.60
N VAL A 97 2.36 -5.21 15.51
CA VAL A 97 3.60 -5.92 15.21
C VAL A 97 4.69 -4.93 14.77
N PRO A 98 5.96 -5.17 15.15
CA PRO A 98 7.08 -4.40 14.63
C PRO A 98 7.47 -4.92 13.25
N LEU A 99 7.37 -4.06 12.24
CA LEU A 99 7.90 -4.32 10.90
C LEU A 99 9.18 -3.54 10.67
N PHE A 100 10.19 -4.20 10.16
CA PHE A 100 11.46 -3.61 9.78
C PHE A 100 11.45 -3.21 8.31
N VAL A 101 11.99 -2.03 8.05
CA VAL A 101 11.89 -1.36 6.76
C VAL A 101 13.27 -0.94 6.30
N LYS A 102 13.58 -1.28 5.06
CA LYS A 102 14.79 -0.82 4.38
C LYS A 102 14.41 -0.11 3.10
N THR A 103 14.86 1.14 2.94
CA THR A 103 14.63 1.89 1.71
C THR A 103 15.56 1.43 0.59
N ASN A 104 15.07 1.53 -0.64
CA ASN A 104 15.78 1.15 -1.84
C ASN A 104 15.42 2.09 -2.99
N LYS A 105 16.38 2.25 -3.89
CA LYS A 105 16.18 2.84 -5.21
C LYS A 105 15.68 1.79 -6.20
N THR A 106 14.67 2.13 -6.98
CA THR A 106 14.26 1.35 -8.15
C THR A 106 14.67 2.07 -9.44
N GLU A 107 14.70 1.35 -10.56
CA GLU A 107 14.84 1.99 -11.86
C GLU A 107 13.61 2.85 -12.17
N GLY A 108 13.81 3.88 -12.99
CA GLY A 108 12.74 4.62 -13.66
C GLY A 108 12.67 4.24 -15.14
N THR A 109 11.60 4.66 -15.81
CA THR A 109 11.41 4.42 -17.24
C THR A 109 12.33 5.35 -18.03
N GLY A 110 13.47 4.82 -18.46
CA GLY A 110 14.46 5.56 -19.26
C GLY A 110 15.33 6.52 -18.47
N TYR A 111 15.37 6.41 -17.14
CA TYR A 111 16.27 7.23 -16.30
C TYR A 111 16.63 6.52 -14.98
N THR A 112 17.77 6.91 -14.42
CA THR A 112 18.22 6.45 -13.10
C THR A 112 17.83 7.46 -12.04
N ARG A 113 17.20 6.98 -10.98
CA ARG A 113 16.76 7.81 -9.85
C ARG A 113 17.93 8.35 -9.04
N LYS A 114 17.77 9.55 -8.48
CA LYS A 114 18.75 10.14 -7.57
C LYS A 114 18.58 9.62 -6.15
N LYS A 115 17.32 9.48 -5.70
CA LYS A 115 16.96 9.11 -4.34
C LYS A 115 16.26 7.76 -4.27
N ASP A 116 16.19 7.19 -3.08
CA ASP A 116 15.35 6.02 -2.82
C ASP A 116 13.87 6.41 -2.96
N ASN A 117 13.11 5.52 -3.60
CA ASN A 117 11.68 5.72 -3.86
C ASN A 117 10.84 4.51 -3.43
N ALA A 118 11.47 3.49 -2.87
CA ALA A 118 10.79 2.28 -2.46
C ALA A 118 11.28 1.82 -1.09
N MET A 119 10.51 0.94 -0.47
CA MET A 119 10.86 0.33 0.80
C MET A 119 10.49 -1.15 0.79
N ARG A 120 11.40 -1.99 1.29
CA ARG A 120 11.12 -3.41 1.56
C ARG A 120 10.70 -3.56 3.01
N VAL A 121 9.55 -4.20 3.22
CA VAL A 121 8.93 -4.35 4.55
C VAL A 121 9.02 -5.81 4.99
N THR A 122 9.52 -6.05 6.20
CA THR A 122 9.74 -7.40 6.73
C THR A 122 9.29 -7.51 8.18
N LEU A 123 8.75 -8.66 8.56
CA LEU A 123 8.62 -9.08 9.95
C LEU A 123 9.79 -10.00 10.28
N ASN A 124 10.47 -9.73 11.38
CA ASN A 124 11.52 -10.61 11.90
C ASN A 124 11.40 -10.72 13.42
N ILE A 125 10.94 -11.88 13.90
CA ILE A 125 10.89 -12.19 15.34
C ILE A 125 11.78 -13.43 15.58
N PRO A 126 13.08 -13.24 15.85
CA PRO A 126 14.04 -14.34 15.99
C PRO A 126 13.67 -15.34 17.08
N LYS A 127 13.14 -14.86 18.21
CA LYS A 127 12.70 -15.71 19.34
C LYS A 127 11.63 -16.73 18.94
N LEU A 128 10.79 -16.38 17.95
CA LEU A 128 9.73 -17.24 17.41
C LEU A 128 10.14 -17.95 16.12
N LYS A 129 11.38 -17.75 15.63
CA LYS A 129 11.84 -18.19 14.30
C LYS A 129 10.89 -17.75 13.18
N LEU A 130 10.25 -16.60 13.35
CA LEU A 130 9.27 -16.07 12.41
C LEU A 130 9.91 -14.99 11.55
N PHE A 131 9.97 -15.23 10.25
CA PHE A 131 10.37 -14.25 9.24
C PHE A 131 9.32 -14.18 8.15
N THR A 132 8.95 -12.97 7.73
CA THR A 132 8.05 -12.74 6.62
C THR A 132 8.51 -11.52 5.83
N ASP A 133 8.64 -11.67 4.51
CA ASP A 133 8.92 -10.56 3.59
C ASP A 133 7.60 -10.16 2.92
N PHE A 134 7.12 -8.95 3.20
CA PHE A 134 5.88 -8.42 2.63
C PHE A 134 6.10 -7.83 1.23
N GLY A 135 7.35 -7.79 0.76
CA GLY A 135 7.73 -7.32 -0.56
C GLY A 135 8.11 -5.84 -0.57
N LEU A 136 8.12 -5.30 -1.79
CA LEU A 136 8.53 -3.93 -2.07
C LEU A 136 7.29 -3.04 -2.18
N TYR A 137 7.36 -1.87 -1.54
CA TYR A 137 6.37 -0.81 -1.62
C TYR A 137 7.04 0.36 -2.32
N LYS A 138 6.53 0.78 -3.48
CA LYS A 138 7.06 1.92 -4.24
C LYS A 138 6.24 3.16 -3.93
N LEU A 139 6.89 4.27 -3.64
CA LEU A 139 6.25 5.56 -3.48
C LEU A 139 5.77 6.05 -4.84
N ILE A 140 4.44 6.17 -4.98
CA ILE A 140 3.79 6.80 -6.11
C ILE A 140 3.87 8.32 -5.93
N TYR A 141 3.54 8.78 -4.73
CA TYR A 141 3.47 10.19 -4.38
C TYR A 141 3.50 10.39 -2.86
N SER A 142 4.20 11.41 -2.41
CA SER A 142 4.05 12.00 -1.08
C SER A 142 4.03 13.52 -1.20
N ASP A 143 3.19 14.17 -0.39
CA ASP A 143 3.27 15.61 -0.19
C ASP A 143 4.23 16.00 0.95
N ASN A 144 4.89 15.00 1.56
CA ASN A 144 5.78 15.06 2.72
C ASN A 144 5.13 15.73 3.95
N LYS A 145 3.79 15.73 4.03
CA LYS A 145 3.04 16.42 5.09
C LYS A 145 1.83 15.63 5.57
N LYS A 146 0.90 15.33 4.67
CA LYS A 146 -0.45 14.86 5.01
C LYS A 146 -0.79 13.50 4.40
N CYS A 147 -0.14 13.08 3.33
CA CYS A 147 -0.40 11.76 2.76
C CYS A 147 0.80 11.12 2.06
N ASP A 148 0.73 9.80 1.96
CA ASP A 148 1.60 8.97 1.14
C ASP A 148 0.76 7.99 0.31
N ILE A 149 1.16 7.76 -0.93
CA ILE A 149 0.53 6.80 -1.83
C ILE A 149 1.58 5.79 -2.26
N LEU A 150 1.33 4.52 -1.97
CA LEU A 150 2.25 3.43 -2.18
C LEU A 150 1.69 2.42 -3.19
N ARG A 151 2.55 1.88 -4.03
CA ARG A 151 2.29 0.69 -4.85
C ARG A 151 2.85 -0.54 -4.16
N VAL A 152 2.01 -1.55 -3.99
CA VAL A 152 2.36 -2.81 -3.33
C VAL A 152 2.72 -3.85 -4.39
N THR A 153 4.02 -4.08 -4.60
CA THR A 153 4.45 -4.91 -5.74
C THR A 153 4.15 -6.41 -5.57
N SER A 154 3.86 -6.84 -4.34
CA SER A 154 3.55 -8.23 -3.99
C SER A 154 2.08 -8.60 -4.16
N LYS A 155 1.18 -7.63 -4.41
CA LYS A 155 -0.27 -7.85 -4.55
C LYS A 155 -0.77 -7.41 -5.92
N GLN A 156 -1.83 -8.06 -6.40
CA GLN A 156 -2.48 -7.77 -7.70
C GLN A 156 -1.47 -7.64 -8.85
N GLU A 157 -0.55 -8.60 -9.00
CA GLU A 157 0.48 -8.58 -10.07
C GLU A 157 1.35 -7.30 -10.07
N GLY A 158 1.46 -6.64 -8.91
CA GLY A 158 2.21 -5.41 -8.72
C GLY A 158 1.43 -4.13 -8.99
N PHE A 159 0.11 -4.22 -9.19
CA PHE A 159 -0.77 -3.09 -9.46
C PHE A 159 -1.51 -2.56 -8.22
N ALA A 160 -1.40 -3.25 -7.09
CA ALA A 160 -2.08 -2.84 -5.87
C ALA A 160 -1.58 -1.49 -5.35
N CYS A 161 -2.49 -0.67 -4.83
CA CYS A 161 -2.15 0.60 -4.18
C CYS A 161 -2.71 0.70 -2.77
N GLU A 162 -2.04 1.50 -1.95
CA GLU A 162 -2.46 1.93 -0.61
C GLU A 162 -2.26 3.43 -0.49
N MET A 163 -3.22 4.11 0.16
CA MET A 163 -3.09 5.52 0.52
C MET A 163 -3.11 5.65 2.03
N TYR A 164 -2.06 6.28 2.56
CA TYR A 164 -1.92 6.60 3.97
C TYR A 164 -2.17 8.09 4.17
N VAL A 165 -2.87 8.43 5.26
CA VAL A 165 -3.11 9.81 5.69
C VAL A 165 -2.49 9.97 7.07
N HIS A 166 -1.65 10.99 7.23
CA HIS A 166 -1.00 11.31 8.50
C HIS A 166 -2.04 11.76 9.54
N SER A 167 -1.81 11.42 10.80
CA SER A 167 -2.79 11.56 11.89
C SER A 167 -3.33 12.99 12.05
N THR A 168 -2.45 13.99 11.91
CA THR A 168 -2.76 15.43 11.96
C THR A 168 -3.64 15.92 10.82
N ALA A 169 -3.78 15.14 9.74
CA ALA A 169 -4.64 15.47 8.60
C ALA A 169 -6.00 14.78 8.62
N LEU A 170 -6.21 13.77 9.48
CA LEU A 170 -7.41 12.93 9.46
C LEU A 170 -8.71 13.71 9.66
N ASP A 171 -8.73 14.68 10.59
CA ASP A 171 -9.91 15.50 10.87
C ASP A 171 -10.34 16.33 9.65
N SER A 172 -9.39 16.68 8.79
CA SER A 172 -9.65 17.39 7.52
C SER A 172 -9.94 16.44 6.35
N GLY A 173 -9.81 15.13 6.56
CA GLY A 173 -9.92 14.12 5.53
C GLY A 173 -8.73 14.08 4.56
N VAL A 174 -8.91 13.35 3.46
CA VAL A 174 -7.88 13.16 2.43
C VAL A 174 -7.61 14.49 1.71
N PRO A 175 -6.33 14.94 1.62
CA PRO A 175 -6.02 16.15 0.86
C PRO A 175 -6.42 15.99 -0.62
N PRO A 176 -7.00 17.02 -1.27
CA PRO A 176 -7.52 16.91 -2.64
C PRO A 176 -6.49 16.42 -3.66
N GLU A 177 -5.23 16.82 -3.51
CA GLU A 177 -4.15 16.40 -4.41
C GLU A 177 -3.81 14.91 -4.26
N CYS A 178 -3.82 14.40 -3.04
CA CYS A 178 -3.67 12.97 -2.76
C CYS A 178 -4.82 12.17 -3.38
N ASP A 179 -6.06 12.64 -3.26
CA ASP A 179 -7.22 11.98 -3.88
C ASP A 179 -7.09 11.94 -5.41
N ARG A 180 -6.70 13.06 -6.01
CA ARG A 180 -6.50 13.20 -7.45
C ARG A 180 -5.42 12.25 -7.96
N ILE A 181 -4.26 12.21 -7.31
CA ILE A 181 -3.14 11.36 -7.73
C ILE A 181 -3.45 9.88 -7.49
N TYR A 182 -4.10 9.55 -6.37
CA TYR A 182 -4.51 8.18 -6.09
C TYR A 182 -5.43 7.65 -7.19
N LYS A 183 -6.49 8.39 -7.52
CA LYS A 183 -7.43 8.01 -8.61
C LYS A 183 -6.75 7.95 -9.97
N TYR A 184 -5.76 8.81 -10.20
CA TYR A 184 -5.01 8.79 -11.45
C TYR A 184 -4.11 7.56 -11.56
N ALA A 185 -3.38 7.20 -10.50
CA ALA A 185 -2.40 6.12 -10.51
C ALA A 185 -3.01 4.73 -10.29
N CYS A 186 -4.12 4.64 -9.55
CA CYS A 186 -4.60 3.38 -8.95
C CYS A 186 -6.01 2.96 -9.41
N GLY A 187 -6.63 3.72 -10.31
CA GLY A 187 -8.01 3.48 -10.76
C GLY A 187 -8.90 4.69 -10.52
N ARG A 188 -9.60 5.13 -11.56
CA ARG A 188 -10.49 6.30 -11.44
C ARG A 188 -11.84 5.98 -10.81
N ASP A 189 -12.29 4.74 -10.91
CA ASP A 189 -13.60 4.29 -10.47
C ASP A 189 -13.55 3.82 -9.02
N ASP A 190 -14.46 4.33 -8.19
CA ASP A 190 -14.50 4.04 -6.76
C ASP A 190 -14.79 2.56 -6.45
N ARG A 191 -15.30 1.77 -7.42
CA ARG A 191 -15.46 0.31 -7.26
C ARG A 191 -14.14 -0.43 -7.01
N TYR A 192 -13.00 0.20 -7.35
CA TYR A 192 -11.68 -0.35 -7.09
C TYR A 192 -11.16 0.00 -5.70
N HIS A 193 -11.81 0.92 -4.98
CA HIS A 193 -11.29 1.50 -3.75
C HIS A 193 -12.00 0.93 -2.52
N TYR A 194 -11.26 0.24 -1.67
CA TYR A 194 -11.74 -0.28 -0.40
C TYR A 194 -11.30 0.66 0.71
N GLN A 195 -12.27 1.22 1.42
CA GLN A 195 -12.04 2.03 2.62
C GLN A 195 -11.48 1.15 3.74
N VAL A 196 -10.44 1.63 4.44
CA VAL A 196 -9.79 0.91 5.55
C VAL A 196 -9.87 1.70 6.85
N TYR A 197 -9.68 3.01 6.80
CA TYR A 197 -9.88 3.92 7.92
C TYR A 197 -11.34 4.38 8.00
N ASN A 198 -11.86 4.56 9.20
CA ASN A 198 -13.07 5.31 9.47
C ASN A 198 -12.92 6.02 10.82
N THR A 199 -13.87 6.89 11.17
CA THR A 199 -13.82 7.67 12.42
C THR A 199 -13.95 6.82 13.69
N GLU A 200 -14.33 5.55 13.57
CA GLU A 200 -14.42 4.61 14.69
C GLU A 200 -13.09 3.88 14.95
N CYS A 201 -12.13 3.97 14.02
CA CYS A 201 -10.81 3.39 14.17
C CYS A 201 -10.04 4.04 15.32
N LYS A 202 -9.43 3.20 16.16
CA LYS A 202 -8.67 3.62 17.35
C LYS A 202 -7.37 2.85 17.41
N MET A 203 -6.31 3.51 17.90
CA MET A 203 -5.09 2.80 18.24
C MET A 203 -5.34 1.87 19.42
N HIS A 204 -4.46 0.90 19.58
CA HIS A 204 -4.50 0.02 20.75
C HIS A 204 -4.17 0.83 22.03
N ASN A 205 -5.14 0.99 22.92
CA ASN A 205 -4.94 1.65 24.20
C ASN A 205 -4.30 0.68 25.20
N LYS A 206 -2.98 0.75 25.38
CA LYS A 206 -2.28 -0.02 26.43
C LYS A 206 -2.68 0.35 27.87
N ASN A 207 -3.42 1.44 28.06
CA ASN A 207 -3.83 1.92 29.38
C ASN A 207 -5.02 1.16 30.00
N SER A 208 -5.74 0.31 29.25
CA SER A 208 -6.84 -0.50 29.80
C SER A 208 -6.42 -1.84 30.40
N GLU A 209 -5.17 -2.28 30.19
CA GLU A 209 -4.67 -3.57 30.70
C GLU A 209 -3.82 -3.41 31.98
N LEU A 210 -3.58 -2.19 32.44
CA LEU A 210 -2.87 -1.87 33.70
C LEU A 210 -3.81 -1.50 34.86
N GLN A 211 -5.13 -1.74 34.71
CA GLN A 211 -6.15 -1.49 35.74
C GLN A 211 -7.01 -2.72 36.09
N GLN A 212 -6.56 -3.94 35.76
CA GLN A 212 -7.09 -5.19 36.31
C GLN A 212 -5.96 -5.97 36.99
#